data_AF-A0A3C1CDA3-F1
#
_entry.id   AF-A0A3C1CDA3-F1
#
_cell.length_a   1.000
_cell.length_b   1.000
_cell.length_c   1.000
_cell.angle_alpha   90.00
_cell.angle_beta   90.00
_cell.angle_gamma   90.00
#
_symmetry.space_group_name_H-M   'P 1'
#
loop_
_entity.id
_entity.type
_entity.pdbx_description
1 polymer ?
#
loop_
_entity_poly.entity_id
_entity_poly.type
_entity_poly.pdbx_seq_one_letter_code
_entity_poly.pdbx_strand_id
1 'polypeptide(L)'
;MKETGEIELSFEEDASHTEARASVNIRGATFSGFGRARRNPGDANLPIIGEELAAARALSDLAHRLVDAAAEAISDREGEPVHLRG
;
A
#
# COMPACT_ATOMS: atom_id res chain seq x y z
N MET A 1 -21.72 15.70 -3.65
CA MET A 1 -21.82 14.24 -3.85
C MET A 1 -20.65 13.62 -3.10
N LYS A 2 -20.89 12.60 -2.25
CA LYS A 2 -19.80 11.89 -1.55
C LYS A 2 -19.55 10.59 -2.30
N GLU A 3 -18.32 10.37 -2.73
CA GLU A 3 -17.86 9.10 -3.27
C GLU A 3 -17.02 8.41 -2.20
N THR A 4 -17.15 7.09 -2.09
CA THR A 4 -16.41 6.25 -1.14
C THR A 4 -15.59 5.24 -1.93
N GLY A 5 -14.34 5.03 -1.51
CA GLY A 5 -13.50 3.94 -1.96
C GLY A 5 -13.21 3.01 -0.79
N GLU A 6 -13.06 1.73 -1.07
CA GLU A 6 -12.66 0.71 -0.09
C GLU A 6 -11.29 0.19 -0.46
N ILE A 7 -10.46 -0.03 0.56
CA ILE A 7 -9.16 -0.70 0.41
C ILE A 7 -9.31 -2.12 0.93
N GLU A 8 -8.99 -3.09 0.10
CA GLU A 8 -8.90 -4.48 0.53
C GLU A 8 -7.48 -4.77 1.03
N LEU A 9 -7.36 -5.32 2.24
CA LEU A 9 -6.11 -5.80 2.80
C LEU A 9 -6.18 -7.32 2.91
N SER A 10 -5.18 -7.99 2.33
CA SER A 10 -4.96 -9.43 2.47
C SER A 10 -3.63 -9.68 3.16
N PHE A 11 -3.59 -10.71 4.01
CA PHE A 11 -2.42 -11.07 4.80
C PHE A 11 -2.03 -12.52 4.56
N GLU A 12 -0.72 -12.76 4.46
CA GLU A 12 -0.12 -14.08 4.41
C GLU A 12 0.91 -14.18 5.53
N GLU A 13 0.73 -15.15 6.45
CA GLU A 13 1.64 -15.35 7.58
C GLU A 13 2.41 -16.66 7.44
N ASP A 14 3.74 -16.59 7.61
CA ASP A 14 4.60 -17.74 7.83
C ASP A 14 5.18 -17.73 9.27
N ALA A 15 5.96 -18.76 9.62
CA ALA A 15 6.53 -18.92 10.96
C ALA A 15 7.40 -17.74 11.45
N SER A 16 7.81 -16.84 10.55
CA SER A 16 8.77 -15.76 10.80
C SER A 16 8.41 -14.42 10.16
N HIS A 17 7.41 -14.37 9.27
CA HIS A 17 7.02 -13.15 8.54
C HIS A 17 5.51 -13.02 8.41
N THR A 18 5.05 -11.77 8.39
CA THR A 18 3.71 -11.39 7.96
C THR A 18 3.86 -10.54 6.70
N GLU A 19 3.16 -10.92 5.63
CA GLU A 19 3.05 -10.16 4.39
C GLU A 19 1.65 -9.58 4.28
N ALA A 20 1.53 -8.38 3.71
CA ALA A 20 0.28 -7.69 3.47
C ALA A 20 0.23 -7.16 2.04
N ARG A 21 -0.93 -7.27 1.39
CA ARG A 21 -1.24 -6.62 0.12
C ARG A 21 -2.45 -5.73 0.28
N ALA A 22 -2.29 -4.45 -0.06
CA ALA A 22 -3.37 -3.47 -0.09
C ALA A 22 -3.81 -3.27 -1.54
N SER A 23 -5.11 -3.30 -1.84
CA SER A 23 -5.63 -3.02 -3.19
C SER A 23 -6.79 -2.02 -3.14
N VAL A 24 -6.89 -1.17 -4.17
CA VAL A 24 -8.01 -0.22 -4.34
C VAL A 24 -8.34 -0.09 -5.82
N ASN A 25 -9.65 -0.04 -6.13
CA ASN A 25 -10.11 0.33 -7.46
C ASN A 25 -10.53 1.79 -7.50
N ILE A 26 -9.93 2.58 -8.39
CA ILE A 26 -10.27 3.98 -8.61
C ILE A 26 -10.53 4.17 -10.10
N ARG A 27 -11.76 4.57 -10.43
CA ARG A 27 -12.17 4.90 -11.81
C ARG A 27 -11.86 3.79 -12.83
N GLY A 28 -11.97 2.52 -12.43
CA GLY A 28 -11.72 1.37 -13.30
C GLY A 28 -10.26 0.91 -13.36
N ALA A 29 -9.33 1.62 -12.72
CA ALA A 29 -7.95 1.18 -12.53
C ALA A 29 -7.77 0.57 -11.14
N THR A 30 -7.05 -0.55 -11.07
CA THR A 30 -6.68 -1.19 -9.81
C THR A 30 -5.25 -0.84 -9.45
N PHE A 31 -5.06 -0.34 -8.25
CA PHE A 31 -3.75 -0.09 -7.66
C PHE A 31 -3.53 -1.07 -6.52
N SER A 32 -2.29 -1.49 -6.33
CA SER A 32 -1.93 -2.42 -5.26
C SER A 32 -0.60 -2.04 -4.66
N GLY A 33 -0.47 -2.15 -3.34
CA GLY A 33 0.78 -1.99 -2.60
C GLY A 33 1.11 -3.23 -1.77
N PHE A 34 2.39 -3.41 -1.46
CA PHE A 34 2.90 -4.56 -0.73
C PHE A 34 3.70 -4.15 0.52
N GLY A 35 3.56 -4.91 1.59
CA GLY A 35 4.30 -4.71 2.83
C GLY A 35 4.66 -6.03 3.48
N ARG A 36 5.81 -6.09 4.15
CA ARG A 36 6.25 -7.26 4.90
C ARG A 36 6.79 -6.83 6.25
N ALA A 37 6.52 -7.61 7.28
CA ALA A 37 7.13 -7.51 8.60
C ALA A 37 7.79 -8.84 8.97
N ARG A 38 8.92 -8.78 9.67
CA ARG A 38 9.63 -9.95 10.18
C ARG A 38 9.45 -9.98 11.69
N ARG A 39 9.10 -11.15 12.25
CA ARG A 39 9.20 -11.38 13.69
C ARG A 39 10.67 -11.40 14.10
N ASN A 40 11.03 -10.56 15.05
CA ASN A 40 12.33 -10.65 15.69
C ASN A 40 12.35 -11.91 16.57
N PRO A 41 13.28 -12.86 16.37
CA PRO A 41 13.33 -14.09 17.16
C PRO A 41 13.60 -13.87 18.66
N GLY A 42 14.02 -12.67 19.06
CA GLY A 42 14.19 -12.27 20.47
C GLY A 42 12.97 -11.59 21.10
N ASP A 43 11.92 -11.27 20.34
CA ASP A 43 10.71 -10.64 20.88
C ASP A 43 9.76 -11.71 21.43
N ALA A 44 9.55 -11.66 22.74
CA ALA A 44 8.61 -12.52 23.42
C ALA A 44 7.18 -12.25 22.90
N ASN A 45 6.65 -13.18 22.10
CA ASN A 45 5.21 -13.38 21.86
C ASN A 45 4.36 -12.09 21.77
N LEU A 46 4.69 -11.18 20.85
CA LEU A 46 3.74 -10.15 20.39
C LEU A 46 3.33 -10.43 18.93
N PRO A 47 2.36 -11.34 18.70
CA PRO A 47 1.83 -11.62 17.37
C PRO A 47 1.27 -10.40 16.64
N ILE A 48 0.83 -9.38 17.36
CA ILE A 48 0.01 -8.27 16.84
C ILE A 48 0.84 -7.22 16.05
N ILE A 49 2.13 -7.03 16.37
CA ILE A 49 2.95 -5.98 15.71
C ILE A 49 3.27 -6.31 14.24
N GLY A 50 3.30 -7.60 13.87
CA GLY A 50 3.67 -8.03 12.52
C GLY A 50 2.64 -7.62 11.46
N GLU A 51 1.37 -7.86 11.73
CA GLU A 51 0.25 -7.56 10.81
C GLU A 51 0.07 -6.05 10.63
N GLU A 52 0.04 -5.29 11.72
CA GLU A 52 -0.09 -3.83 11.69
C GLU A 52 1.06 -3.17 10.91
N LEU A 53 2.30 -3.64 11.12
CA LEU A 53 3.46 -3.11 10.42
C LEU A 53 3.49 -3.51 8.94
N ALA A 54 3.10 -4.74 8.61
CA ALA A 54 2.97 -5.18 7.23
C ALA A 54 1.87 -4.37 6.51
N ALA A 55 0.72 -4.16 7.14
CA ALA A 55 -0.37 -3.33 6.63
C ALA A 55 0.08 -1.88 6.39
N ALA A 56 0.74 -1.26 7.38
CA ALA A 56 1.24 0.10 7.25
C ALA A 56 2.21 0.25 6.07
N ARG A 57 3.10 -0.74 5.88
CA ARG A 57 4.04 -0.78 4.74
C ARG A 57 3.29 -0.94 3.41
N ALA A 58 2.30 -1.82 3.34
CA ALA A 58 1.49 -2.02 2.14
C ALA A 58 0.69 -0.76 1.76
N LEU A 59 0.13 -0.07 2.74
CA LEU A 59 -0.60 1.17 2.54
C LEU A 59 0.34 2.32 2.13
N SER A 60 1.56 2.39 2.67
CA SER A 60 2.55 3.38 2.26
C SER A 60 3.01 3.15 0.80
N ASP A 61 3.26 1.90 0.41
CA ASP A 61 3.57 1.56 -0.99
C ASP A 61 2.39 1.90 -1.92
N LEU A 62 1.16 1.57 -1.51
CA LEU A 62 -0.04 1.93 -2.27
C LEU A 62 -0.18 3.45 -2.44
N ALA A 63 0.08 4.23 -1.38
CA ALA A 63 0.03 5.68 -1.43
C ALA A 63 1.03 6.25 -2.44
N HIS A 64 2.28 5.77 -2.43
CA HIS A 64 3.28 6.21 -3.40
C HIS A 64 2.86 5.90 -4.84
N ARG A 65 2.35 4.69 -5.11
CA ARG A 65 1.89 4.31 -6.45
C ARG A 65 0.72 5.15 -6.94
N LEU A 66 -0.20 5.54 -6.06
CA LEU A 66 -1.30 6.45 -6.40
C LEU A 66 -0.78 7.85 -6.75
N VAL A 67 0.22 8.34 -6.02
CA VAL A 67 0.88 9.62 -6.32
C VAL A 67 1.58 9.56 -7.67
N ASP A 68 2.34 8.50 -7.95
CA ASP A 68 3.03 8.31 -9.22
C ASP A 68 2.05 8.24 -10.40
N ALA A 69 0.96 7.48 -10.26
CA ALA A 69 -0.07 7.37 -11.29
C ALA A 69 -0.80 8.70 -11.55
N ALA A 70 -1.02 9.49 -10.50
CA ALA A 70 -1.60 10.83 -10.65
C ALA A 70 -0.63 11.77 -11.37
N ALA A 71 0.68 11.70 -11.07
CA ALA A 71 1.71 12.49 -11.72
C ALA A 71 1.82 12.15 -13.22
N GLU A 72 1.78 10.86 -13.57
CA GLU A 72 1.76 10.37 -14.96
C GLU A 72 0.52 10.89 -15.70
N ALA A 73 -0.68 10.74 -15.11
CA ALA A 73 -1.92 11.19 -15.74
C ALA A 73 -1.98 12.71 -15.98
N ILE A 74 -1.34 13.52 -15.11
CA ILE A 74 -1.22 14.97 -15.32
C ILE A 74 -0.21 15.25 -16.43
N SER A 75 0.95 14.58 -16.41
CA SER A 75 2.01 14.77 -17.41
C SER A 75 1.53 14.45 -18.82
N ASP A 76 0.77 13.36 -18.99
CA ASP A 76 0.18 12.97 -20.28
C ASP A 76 -0.85 13.99 -20.81
N ARG A 77 -1.51 14.70 -19.90
CA ARG A 77 -2.52 15.72 -20.24
C ARG A 77 -1.90 17.08 -20.60
N GLU A 78 -0.81 17.44 -19.93
CA GLU A 78 -0.17 18.76 -20.04
C GLU A 78 1.07 18.74 -20.95
N GLY A 79 1.61 17.56 -21.27
CA GLY A 79 2.79 17.39 -22.14
C GLY A 79 4.15 17.64 -21.48
N GLU A 80 4.21 17.78 -20.15
CA GLU A 80 5.44 18.10 -19.41
C GLU A 80 5.49 17.37 -18.04
N PRO A 81 6.67 16.93 -17.53
CA PRO A 81 6.73 16.09 -16.34
C PRO A 81 6.34 16.83 -15.06
N VAL A 82 5.38 16.30 -14.30
CA VAL A 82 4.98 16.82 -12.98
C VAL A 82 5.53 15.93 -11.87
N HIS A 83 6.17 16.54 -10.86
CA HIS A 83 6.54 15.85 -9.61
C HIS A 83 5.52 16.17 -8.52
N LEU A 84 4.78 15.16 -8.07
CA LEU A 84 3.92 15.27 -6.90
C LEU A 84 4.72 14.86 -5.66
N ARG A 85 4.77 15.73 -4.65
CA ARG A 85 5.37 15.39 -3.35
C ARG A 85 4.35 14.63 -2.51
N GLY A 86 4.67 13.36 -2.21
CA GLY A 86 4.03 12.54 -1.18
C GLY A 86 4.69 12.71 0.18
#